data_AF-A0A369Z762-F1
#
_entry.id   AF-A0A369Z762-F1
#
_cell.length_a   1.000
_cell.length_b   1.000
_cell.length_c   1.000
_cell.angle_alpha   90.00
_cell.angle_beta   90.00
_cell.angle_gamma   90.00
#
_symmetry.space_group_name_H-M   'P 1'
#
loop_
_entity.id
_entity.type
_entity.pdbx_description
1 polymer ?
#
loop_
_entity_poly.entity_id
_entity_poly.type
_entity_poly.pdbx_seq_one_letter_code
_entity_poly.pdbx_strand_id
1 'polypeptide(L)'
;MQLKIAKRQGLLKGQEAGFMWHYWWKDRVFFISTKSIFASTVHKTQGATLDSSFVYTSDFAAAKNIDLELYYQLLCVAITRAKNQVHFI
;
A
#
# COMPACT_ATOMS: atom_id res chain seq x y z
N MET A 1 34.54 -11.53 -35.40
CA MET A 1 35.12 -10.63 -34.37
C MET A 1 34.08 -9.65 -33.81
N GLN A 2 33.29 -8.97 -34.64
CA GLN A 2 32.33 -7.93 -34.20
C GLN A 2 31.19 -8.42 -33.27
N LEU A 3 30.64 -9.63 -33.50
CA LEU A 3 29.59 -10.20 -32.64
C LEU A 3 30.04 -10.39 -31.16
N LYS A 4 31.31 -10.70 -30.92
CA LYS A 4 31.85 -10.84 -29.56
C LYS A 4 32.00 -9.49 -28.85
N ILE A 5 32.26 -8.41 -29.62
CA ILE A 5 32.39 -7.04 -29.09
C ILE A 5 31.02 -6.50 -28.68
N ALA A 6 30.00 -6.66 -29.52
CA ALA A 6 28.63 -6.23 -29.20
C ALA A 6 28.05 -6.95 -27.96
N LYS A 7 28.28 -8.26 -27.84
CA LYS A 7 27.84 -9.04 -26.66
C LYS A 7 28.53 -8.59 -25.37
N ARG A 8 29.82 -8.23 -25.44
CA ARG A 8 30.58 -7.69 -24.30
C ARG A 8 30.13 -6.28 -23.91
N GLN A 9 29.83 -5.42 -24.88
CA GLN A 9 29.26 -4.09 -24.63
C GLN A 9 27.87 -4.16 -24.00
N GLY A 10 27.02 -5.10 -24.44
CA GLY A 10 25.72 -5.35 -23.80
C GLY A 10 25.83 -5.83 -22.35
N LEU A 11 26.83 -6.67 -22.06
CA LEU A 11 27.14 -7.13 -20.69
C LEU A 11 27.62 -5.99 -19.79
N LEU A 12 28.49 -5.11 -20.30
CA LEU A 12 28.97 -3.93 -19.57
C LEU A 12 27.84 -2.94 -19.28
N LYS A 13 26.97 -2.65 -20.27
CA LYS A 13 25.76 -1.83 -20.06
C LYS A 13 24.79 -2.46 -19.05
N GLY A 14 24.65 -3.78 -19.06
CA GLY A 14 23.85 -4.51 -18.07
C GLY A 14 24.42 -4.39 -16.64
N GLN A 15 25.74 -4.41 -16.50
CA GLN A 15 26.41 -4.19 -15.21
C GLN A 15 26.25 -2.75 -14.71
N GLU A 16 26.37 -1.76 -15.59
CA GLU A 16 26.12 -0.35 -15.26
C GLU A 16 24.67 -0.12 -14.82
N ALA A 17 23.70 -0.73 -15.53
CA ALA A 17 22.29 -0.66 -15.14
C ALA A 17 22.06 -1.30 -13.75
N GLY A 18 22.65 -2.46 -13.47
CA GLY A 18 22.58 -3.09 -12.15
C GLY A 18 23.18 -2.24 -11.03
N PHE A 19 24.32 -1.57 -11.30
CA PHE A 19 24.94 -0.63 -10.38
C PHE A 19 24.06 0.59 -10.12
N MET A 20 23.49 1.21 -11.16
CA MET A 20 22.57 2.35 -10.98
C MET A 20 21.29 1.95 -10.23
N TRP A 21 20.75 0.75 -10.49
CA TRP A 21 19.61 0.21 -9.73
C TRP A 21 19.96 0.05 -8.25
N HIS A 22 21.17 -0.41 -7.91
CA HIS A 22 21.60 -0.55 -6.52
C HIS A 22 21.55 0.78 -5.76
N TYR A 23 22.10 1.86 -6.33
CA TYR A 23 22.05 3.19 -5.69
C TYR A 23 20.63 3.75 -5.65
N TRP A 24 19.85 3.57 -6.71
CA TRP A 24 18.46 4.01 -6.71
C TRP A 24 17.65 3.37 -5.57
N TRP A 25 17.80 2.05 -5.37
CA TRP A 25 17.14 1.37 -4.25
C TRP A 25 17.67 1.85 -2.90
N LYS A 26 19.00 2.00 -2.76
CA LYS A 26 19.66 2.50 -1.55
C LYS A 26 19.13 3.87 -1.13
N ASP A 27 18.98 4.79 -2.07
CA ASP A 27 18.49 6.14 -1.80
C ASP A 27 16.97 6.14 -1.53
N ARG A 28 16.21 5.28 -2.22
CA ARG A 28 14.77 5.13 -2.01
C ARG A 28 14.43 4.66 -0.60
N VAL A 29 15.14 3.67 -0.06
CA VAL A 29 14.86 3.15 1.29
C VAL A 29 15.32 4.08 2.43
N PHE A 30 16.10 5.12 2.13
CA PHE A 30 16.50 6.11 3.13
C PHE A 30 15.31 6.88 3.71
N PHE A 31 14.28 7.12 2.89
CA PHE A 31 13.09 7.86 3.31
C PHE A 31 11.95 6.91 3.69
N ILE A 32 11.42 7.07 4.90
CA ILE A 32 10.25 6.32 5.36
C ILE A 32 8.97 7.15 5.18
N SER A 33 7.93 6.51 4.65
CA SER A 33 6.60 7.11 4.56
C SER A 33 5.79 6.76 5.81
N THR A 34 5.47 7.76 6.64
CA THR A 34 4.63 7.58 7.83
C THR A 34 3.25 8.20 7.63
N LYS A 35 2.29 7.75 8.43
CA LYS A 35 0.94 8.32 8.50
C LYS A 35 0.62 8.59 9.97
N SER A 36 -0.24 9.58 10.19
CA SER A 36 -0.73 9.89 11.54
C SER A 36 -1.48 8.70 12.13
N ILE A 37 -1.38 8.53 13.45
CA ILE A 37 -2.02 7.41 14.17
C ILE A 37 -3.53 7.59 14.36
N PHE A 38 -4.06 8.81 14.16
CA PHE A 38 -5.45 9.13 14.51
C PHE A 38 -6.48 8.49 13.57
N ALA A 39 -6.11 8.20 12.33
CA ALA A 39 -6.99 7.59 11.36
C ALA A 39 -6.20 6.70 10.39
N SER A 40 -6.86 5.64 9.92
CA SER A 40 -6.29 4.73 8.95
C SER A 40 -7.37 4.26 7.99
N THR A 41 -6.97 3.86 6.79
CA THR A 41 -7.89 3.22 5.85
C THR A 41 -8.35 1.88 6.41
N VAL A 42 -9.61 1.51 6.15
CA VAL A 42 -10.21 0.24 6.60
C VAL A 42 -9.33 -0.95 6.24
N HIS A 43 -8.79 -0.99 5.02
CA HIS A 43 -7.87 -2.06 4.58
C HIS A 43 -6.65 -2.24 5.49
N LYS A 44 -6.02 -1.15 5.95
CA LYS A 44 -4.84 -1.22 6.83
C LYS A 44 -5.17 -1.65 8.26
N THR A 45 -6.44 -1.59 8.65
CA THR A 45 -6.90 -2.05 9.97
C THR A 45 -7.21 -3.54 10.01
N GLN A 46 -7.18 -4.24 8.87
CA GLN A 46 -7.43 -5.68 8.81
C GLN A 46 -6.46 -6.44 9.73
N GLY A 47 -7.00 -7.31 10.59
CA GLY A 47 -6.23 -8.06 11.58
C GLY A 47 -5.97 -7.31 12.89
N ALA A 48 -6.21 -6.00 12.95
CA ALA A 48 -6.18 -5.26 14.20
C ALA A 48 -7.50 -5.43 14.98
N THR A 49 -7.42 -5.38 16.31
CA THR A 49 -8.59 -5.36 17.17
C THR A 49 -8.47 -4.20 18.15
N LEU A 50 -9.42 -3.29 18.08
CA LEU A 50 -9.47 -2.03 18.83
C LEU A 50 -10.60 -2.08 19.86
N ASP A 51 -10.52 -1.26 20.89
CA ASP A 51 -11.61 -1.14 21.87
C ASP A 51 -12.90 -0.63 21.20
N SER A 52 -12.78 0.51 20.53
CA SER A 52 -13.85 1.18 19.80
C SER A 52 -13.42 1.53 18.37
N SER A 53 -14.35 1.46 17.41
CA SER A 53 -14.12 1.82 16.01
C SER A 53 -14.98 3.03 15.63
N PHE A 54 -14.35 4.07 15.09
CA PHE A 54 -15.01 5.26 14.55
C PHE A 54 -14.96 5.19 13.03
N VAL A 55 -16.10 4.96 12.40
CA VAL A 55 -16.22 4.68 10.97
C VAL A 55 -16.81 5.89 10.27
N TYR A 56 -15.97 6.63 9.55
CA TYR A 56 -16.44 7.73 8.71
C TYR A 56 -16.95 7.18 7.38
N THR A 57 -18.28 7.07 7.25
CA THR A 57 -18.90 6.33 6.13
C THR A 57 -18.77 7.04 4.79
N SER A 58 -18.56 8.36 4.82
CA SER A 58 -18.39 9.17 3.61
C SER A 58 -17.12 8.81 2.82
N ASP A 59 -16.05 8.35 3.48
CA ASP A 59 -14.76 8.02 2.85
C ASP A 59 -14.84 6.88 1.82
N PHE A 60 -15.80 5.96 2.00
CA PHE A 60 -16.02 4.84 1.10
C PHE A 60 -17.46 4.81 0.55
N ALA A 61 -18.21 5.90 0.71
CA ALA A 61 -19.54 6.03 0.13
C ALA A 61 -19.51 5.97 -1.40
N ALA A 62 -18.41 6.43 -2.03
CA ALA A 62 -18.21 6.31 -3.47
C ALA A 62 -18.20 4.85 -3.96
N ALA A 63 -17.72 3.91 -3.12
CA ALA A 63 -17.72 2.49 -3.45
C ALA A 63 -19.15 1.95 -3.59
N LYS A 64 -20.13 2.47 -2.83
CA LYS A 64 -21.53 2.04 -2.89
C LYS A 64 -22.14 2.08 -4.29
N ASN A 65 -21.74 3.07 -5.11
CA ASN A 65 -22.28 3.27 -6.45
C ASN A 65 -21.48 2.56 -7.55
N ILE A 66 -20.26 2.09 -7.24
CA ILE A 66 -19.34 1.47 -8.20
C ILE A 66 -19.34 -0.05 -8.00
N ASP A 67 -19.19 -0.48 -6.75
CA ASP A 67 -19.11 -1.88 -6.34
C ASP A 67 -19.72 -2.02 -4.93
N LEU A 68 -20.99 -2.43 -4.92
CA LEU A 68 -21.76 -2.59 -3.69
C LEU A 68 -21.19 -3.72 -2.80
N GLU A 69 -20.57 -4.73 -3.39
CA GLU A 69 -19.95 -5.82 -2.64
C GLU A 69 -18.74 -5.29 -1.87
N LEU A 70 -17.86 -4.54 -2.54
CA LEU A 70 -16.70 -3.90 -1.90
C LEU A 70 -17.14 -2.98 -0.76
N TYR A 71 -18.22 -2.21 -0.95
CA TYR A 71 -18.78 -1.36 0.10
C TYR A 71 -19.14 -2.16 1.36
N TYR A 72 -19.85 -3.29 1.21
CA TYR A 72 -20.22 -4.12 2.35
C TYR A 72 -19.04 -4.82 2.98
N GLN A 73 -18.04 -5.24 2.19
CA GLN A 73 -16.80 -5.81 2.72
C GLN A 73 -16.04 -4.81 3.58
N LEU A 74 -15.90 -3.55 3.12
CA LEU A 74 -15.28 -2.48 3.88
C LEU A 74 -16.04 -2.21 5.18
N LEU A 75 -17.36 -2.11 5.11
CA LEU A 75 -18.20 -1.87 6.28
C LEU A 75 -18.07 -3.01 7.30
N CYS A 76 -18.10 -4.27 6.84
CA CYS A 76 -17.92 -5.45 7.68
C CYS A 76 -16.56 -5.44 8.39
N VAL A 77 -15.48 -5.14 7.66
CA VAL A 77 -14.14 -5.03 8.25
C VAL A 77 -14.12 -3.95 9.31
N ALA A 78 -14.64 -2.74 9.00
CA ALA A 78 -14.63 -1.59 9.90
C ALA A 78 -15.40 -1.84 11.21
N ILE A 79 -16.54 -2.54 11.14
CA ILE A 79 -17.34 -2.96 12.29
C ILE A 79 -16.59 -4.00 13.12
N THR A 80 -16.07 -5.05 12.48
CA THR A 80 -15.42 -6.18 13.17
C THR A 80 -14.06 -5.85 13.77
N ARG A 81 -13.55 -4.62 13.60
CA ARG A 81 -12.34 -4.16 14.31
C ARG A 81 -12.62 -3.81 15.75
N ALA A 82 -13.84 -3.42 16.10
CA ALA A 82 -14.20 -3.03 17.47
C ALA A 82 -14.51 -4.24 18.34
N LYS A 83 -14.05 -4.22 19.60
CA LYS A 83 -14.48 -5.18 20.63
C LYS A 83 -15.81 -4.77 21.24
N ASN A 84 -15.96 -3.48 21.53
CA ASN A 84 -17.02 -2.99 22.41
C ASN A 84 -18.00 -2.06 21.69
N GLN A 85 -17.51 -1.05 20.97
CA GLN A 85 -18.37 -0.02 20.38
C GLN A 85 -17.97 0.33 18.96
N VAL A 86 -18.98 0.57 18.12
CA VAL A 86 -18.82 1.10 16.76
C VAL A 86 -19.61 2.38 16.65
N HIS A 87 -18.95 3.45 16.23
CA HIS A 87 -19.53 4.77 16.02
C HIS A 87 -19.49 5.09 14.53
N PHE A 88 -20.65 5.36 13.93
CA PHE A 88 -20.72 5.81 12.54
C PHE A 88 -20.82 7.33 12.50
N ILE A 89 -19.95 7.93 11.70
CA ILE A 89 -19.85 9.38 11.47
C ILE A 89 -20.09 9.67 9.99
#